data_AF-A0A936MVT5-F1
#
_entry.id   AF-A0A936MVT5-F1
#
_cell.length_a   1.000
_cell.length_b   1.000
_cell.length_c   1.000
_cell.angle_alpha   90.00
_cell.angle_beta   90.00
_cell.angle_gamma   90.00
#
_symmetry.space_group_name_H-M   'P 1'
#
loop_
_entity.id
_entity.type
_entity.pdbx_description
1 polymer ?
#
loop_
_entity_poly.entity_id
_entity_poly.type
_entity_poly.pdbx_seq_one_letter_code
_entity_poly.pdbx_strand_id
1 'polypeptide(L)'
;MPETSKHAQGIAIDINPLLNPLVKQGPDGVLREPASGRYDPARPGTLTRARILKHLTPHGWTWGGRWQRPQDHQHIEKAHGRCAHLSERIR
;
A
#
# COMPACT_ATOMS: atom_id res chain seq x y z
N MET A 1 16.43 15.83 2.89
CA MET A 1 15.18 16.07 3.67
C MET A 1 14.61 14.71 4.04
N PRO A 2 14.04 14.52 5.23
CA PRO A 2 13.39 13.25 5.56
C PRO A 2 12.33 12.92 4.48
N GLU A 3 12.33 11.67 4.00
CA GLU A 3 11.30 11.20 3.08
C GLU A 3 9.94 11.35 3.75
N THR A 4 9.06 12.15 3.14
CA THR A 4 7.69 12.31 3.60
C THR A 4 6.89 11.07 3.20
N SER A 5 6.07 10.58 4.13
CA SER A 5 5.11 9.50 3.84
C SER A 5 4.34 9.78 2.55
N LYS A 6 4.12 8.76 1.70
CA LYS A 6 3.36 8.93 0.45
C LYS A 6 1.92 9.38 0.68
N HIS A 7 1.37 9.10 1.87
CA HIS A 7 0.09 9.67 2.31
C HIS A 7 0.15 11.19 2.50
N ALA A 8 1.23 11.71 3.08
CA ALA A 8 1.43 13.16 3.24
C ALA A 8 1.61 13.88 1.89
N GLN A 9 2.04 13.15 0.86
CA GLN A 9 2.15 13.63 -0.53
C GLN A 9 0.81 13.53 -1.29
N GLY A 10 -0.24 12.92 -0.71
CA GLY A 10 -1.53 12.72 -1.37
C GLY A 10 -1.52 11.71 -2.52
N ILE A 11 -0.54 10.77 -2.54
CA ILE A 11 -0.35 9.79 -3.62
C ILE A 11 -0.43 8.34 -3.16
N ALA A 12 -0.92 8.11 -1.94
CA ALA A 12 -1.15 6.78 -1.39
C ALA A 12 -2.57 6.64 -0.84
N ILE A 13 -3.03 5.39 -0.79
CA ILE A 13 -4.34 5.00 -0.29
C ILE A 13 -4.16 3.69 0.48
N ASP A 14 -4.79 3.62 1.65
CA ASP A 14 -4.90 2.38 2.42
C ASP A 14 -6.32 1.83 2.26
N ILE A 15 -6.45 0.56 1.85
CA ILE A 15 -7.74 -0.06 1.54
C ILE A 15 -8.02 -1.22 2.50
N ASN A 16 -9.12 -1.10 3.24
CA ASN A 16 -9.67 -2.14 4.10
C ASN A 16 -8.62 -2.81 5.02
N PRO A 17 -8.09 -2.08 6.02
CA PRO A 17 -7.02 -2.56 6.89
C PRO A 17 -7.34 -3.87 7.63
N LEU A 18 -8.62 -4.16 7.91
CA LEU A 18 -9.02 -5.41 8.54
C LEU A 18 -8.76 -6.64 7.66
N LEU A 19 -8.91 -6.51 6.33
CA LEU A 19 -8.59 -7.59 5.38
C LEU A 19 -7.17 -7.51 4.85
N ASN A 20 -6.60 -6.30 4.85
CA ASN A 20 -5.29 -5.99 4.30
C ASN A 20 -4.38 -5.38 5.37
N PRO A 21 -4.11 -6.05 6.51
CA PRO A 21 -3.34 -5.44 7.58
C PRO A 21 -1.89 -5.17 7.17
N LEU A 22 -1.27 -4.19 7.81
CA LEU A 22 0.18 -4.14 7.91
C LEU A 22 0.66 -5.35 8.72
N VAL A 23 1.66 -6.07 8.23
CA VAL A 23 2.26 -7.24 8.88
C VAL A 23 3.75 -6.97 9.08
N LYS A 24 4.18 -6.90 10.34
CA LYS A 24 5.56 -6.61 10.71
C LYS A 24 6.07 -7.58 11.78
N GLN A 25 7.39 -7.69 11.92
CA GLN A 25 7.98 -8.40 13.06
C GLN A 25 8.08 -7.44 14.24
N GLY A 26 7.60 -7.87 15.40
CA GLY A 26 7.78 -7.20 16.68
C GLY A 26 8.66 -8.02 17.62
N PRO A 27 8.91 -7.52 18.84
CA PRO A 27 9.71 -8.21 19.84
C PRO A 27 9.18 -9.61 20.19
N ASP A 28 7.85 -9.76 20.25
CA ASP A 28 7.16 -10.98 20.67
C ASP A 28 6.57 -11.78 19.50
N GLY A 29 7.03 -11.52 18.27
CA GLY A 29 6.59 -12.21 17.06
C GLY A 29 5.87 -11.32 16.05
N VAL A 30 5.01 -11.92 15.23
CA VAL A 30 4.33 -11.20 14.13
C VAL A 30 3.25 -10.27 14.69
N LEU A 31 3.43 -8.97 14.44
CA LEU A 31 2.44 -7.94 14.73
C LEU A 31 1.62 -7.62 13.48
N ARG A 32 0.35 -7.28 13.71
CA ARG A 32 -0.58 -6.84 12.69
C ARG A 32 -1.19 -5.50 13.08
N GLU A 33 -1.38 -4.62 12.11
CA GLU A 33 -2.10 -3.37 12.31
C GLU A 33 -3.24 -3.25 11.29
N PRO A 34 -4.50 -3.17 11.75
CA PRO A 34 -4.95 -3.36 13.13
C PRO A 34 -4.67 -4.78 13.66
N ALA A 35 -4.60 -4.95 14.99
CA ALA A 35 -4.25 -6.23 15.64
C ALA A 35 -5.21 -7.38 15.28
N SER A 36 -6.49 -7.07 15.05
CA SER A 36 -7.52 -8.02 14.60
C SER A 36 -7.51 -8.27 13.09
N GLY A 37 -6.70 -7.54 12.33
CA GLY A 37 -6.62 -7.66 10.89
C GLY A 37 -6.04 -9.01 10.46
N ARG A 38 -6.61 -9.61 9.42
CA ARG A 38 -6.16 -10.91 8.90
C ARG A 38 -6.12 -10.89 7.39
N TYR A 39 -4.90 -11.02 6.86
CA TYR A 39 -4.69 -11.20 5.43
C TYR A 39 -5.10 -12.61 5.00
N ASP A 40 -6.07 -12.69 4.11
CA ASP A 40 -6.55 -13.93 3.49
C ASP A 40 -6.78 -13.67 1.98
N PRO A 41 -5.89 -14.14 1.09
CA PRO A 41 -5.99 -13.93 -0.35
C PRO A 41 -7.27 -14.47 -1.00
N ALA A 42 -7.94 -15.45 -0.37
CA ALA A 42 -9.16 -16.04 -0.89
C ALA A 42 -10.41 -15.24 -0.51
N ARG A 43 -10.32 -14.38 0.52
CA ARG A 43 -11.45 -13.59 0.98
C ARG A 43 -11.74 -12.41 0.04
N PRO A 44 -13.01 -12.21 -0.39
CA PRO A 44 -13.39 -11.04 -1.16
C PRO A 44 -13.04 -9.74 -0.43
N GLY A 45 -12.46 -8.77 -1.16
CA GLY A 45 -11.99 -7.50 -0.61
C GLY A 45 -10.52 -7.48 -0.19
N THR A 46 -9.85 -8.63 -0.17
CA THR A 46 -8.40 -8.69 0.01
C THR A 46 -7.68 -8.27 -1.28
N LEU A 47 -6.67 -7.41 -1.14
CA LEU A 47 -5.75 -7.04 -2.20
C LEU A 47 -4.76 -8.17 -2.43
N THR A 48 -4.63 -8.61 -3.67
CA THR A 48 -3.68 -9.68 -4.04
C THR A 48 -2.81 -9.23 -5.19
N ARG A 49 -1.61 -9.80 -5.30
CA ARG A 49 -0.67 -9.48 -6.38
C ARG A 49 -1.33 -9.58 -7.76
N ALA A 50 -2.14 -10.61 -8.01
CA ALA A 50 -2.83 -10.77 -9.29
C ALA A 50 -3.80 -9.62 -9.59
N ARG A 51 -4.60 -9.20 -8.61
CA ARG A 51 -5.56 -8.10 -8.77
C ARG A 51 -4.85 -6.75 -8.94
N ILE A 52 -3.80 -6.51 -8.17
CA ILE A 52 -2.97 -5.30 -8.28
C ILE A 52 -2.35 -5.20 -9.68
N LEU A 53 -1.70 -6.27 -10.15
CA LEU A 53 -1.08 -6.29 -11.48
C LEU A 53 -2.09 -6.10 -12.60
N LYS A 54 -3.30 -6.67 -12.46
CA LYS A 54 -4.35 -6.55 -13.46
C LYS A 54 -4.98 -5.17 -13.50
N HIS A 55 -5.19 -4.53 -12.35
CA HIS A 55 -6.07 -3.36 -12.26
C HIS A 55 -5.38 -2.06 -11.85
N LEU A 56 -4.26 -2.10 -11.14
CA LEU A 56 -3.64 -0.89 -10.57
C LEU A 56 -2.27 -0.60 -11.17
N THR A 57 -1.46 -1.62 -11.42
CA THR A 57 -0.14 -1.46 -12.04
C THR A 57 -0.18 -0.80 -13.43
N PRO A 58 -1.15 -1.08 -14.32
CA PRO A 58 -1.25 -0.38 -15.61
C PRO A 58 -1.46 1.14 -15.46
N HIS A 59 -1.96 1.59 -14.31
CA HIS A 59 -2.16 3.00 -13.98
C HIS A 59 -1.03 3.57 -13.10
N GLY A 60 0.11 2.87 -12.98
CA GLY A 60 1.29 3.37 -12.28
C GLY A 60 1.23 3.26 -10.76
N TRP A 61 0.39 2.38 -10.22
CA TRP A 61 0.36 2.10 -8.77
C TRP A 61 1.25 0.90 -8.40
N THR A 62 1.91 1.00 -7.26
CA THR A 62 2.60 -0.09 -6.57
C THR A 62 1.79 -0.51 -5.32
N TRP A 63 2.20 -1.61 -4.69
CA TRP A 63 1.49 -2.20 -3.55
C TRP A 63 2.45 -2.65 -2.47
N GLY A 64 2.19 -2.24 -1.23
CA GLY A 64 3.02 -2.51 -0.06
C GLY A 64 3.06 -3.99 0.34
N GLY A 65 2.07 -4.79 -0.08
CA GLY A 65 2.11 -6.23 0.09
C GLY A 65 3.21 -6.95 -0.72
N ARG A 66 3.92 -6.24 -1.62
CA ARG A 66 5.12 -6.77 -2.31
C ARG A 66 6.43 -6.48 -1.58
N TRP A 67 6.42 -5.66 -0.53
CA TRP A 67 7.63 -5.36 0.23
C TRP A 67 8.15 -6.62 0.93
N GLN A 68 9.46 -6.67 1.20
CA GLN A 68 10.05 -7.81 1.90
C GLN A 68 9.60 -7.83 3.37
N ARG A 69 9.87 -6.74 4.10
CA ARG A 69 9.37 -6.44 5.44
C ARG A 69 9.40 -4.91 5.67
N PRO A 70 8.45 -4.34 6.44
CA PRO A 70 7.15 -4.95 6.75
C PRO A 70 6.32 -5.11 5.47
N GLN A 71 5.33 -6.00 5.49
CA GLN A 71 4.39 -6.15 4.39
C GLN A 71 3.15 -5.32 4.68
N ASP A 72 2.93 -4.27 3.91
CA ASP A 72 1.80 -3.35 4.13
C ASP A 72 0.69 -3.62 3.13
N HIS A 73 -0.18 -4.58 3.44
CA HIS A 73 -1.17 -5.08 2.46
C HIS A 73 -2.23 -4.04 2.12
N GLN A 74 -2.54 -3.11 3.02
CA GLN A 74 -3.52 -2.04 2.80
C GLN A 74 -2.97 -1.00 1.82
N HIS A 75 -1.65 -0.83 1.78
CA HIS A 75 -1.00 0.30 1.15
C HIS A 75 -0.84 0.15 -0.35
N ILE A 76 -1.39 1.09 -1.11
CA ILE A 76 -1.08 1.31 -2.51
C ILE A 76 -0.60 2.75 -2.70
N GLU A 77 0.41 2.95 -3.54
CA GLU A 77 0.99 4.26 -3.79
C GLU A 77 1.34 4.43 -5.26
N LYS A 78 1.49 5.66 -5.73
CA LYS A 78 2.02 5.91 -7.07
C LYS A 78 3.53 5.63 -7.09
N ALA A 79 3.97 4.83 -8.07
CA ALA A 79 5.38 4.49 -8.30
C ALA A 79 6.28 5.72 -8.48
N HIS A 80 5.70 6.83 -8.94
CA HIS A 80 6.35 8.12 -9.10
C HIS A 80 5.35 9.20 -8.71
N GLY A 81 5.70 10.07 -7.76
CA GLY A 81 4.86 11.16 -7.27
C GLY A 81 4.58 12.29 -8.27
N ARG A 82 4.57 12.00 -9.58
CA ARG A 82 4.11 12.95 -10.59
C ARG A 82 2.62 12.73 -10.82
N CYS A 83 1.82 13.26 -9.91
CA CYS A 83 0.46 13.63 -10.24
C CYS A 83 0.51 14.58 -11.45
N ALA A 84 -0.19 14.26 -12.54
CA ALA A 84 -0.19 15.08 -13.76
C ALA A 84 -0.63 16.53 -13.50
N HIS A 85 -1.48 16.76 -12.49
CA HIS A 85 -1.89 18.10 -12.06
C HIS A 85 -0.79 18.91 -11.33
N LEU A 86 0.32 18.27 -10.91
CA LEU A 86 1.48 18.92 -10.30
C LEU A 86 2.58 19.21 -11.33
N SER A 87 2.58 18.54 -12.48
CA SER A 87 3.51 18.85 -13.59
C SER A 87 3.15 20.11 -14.37
N GLU A 88 1.95 20.67 -14.17
CA GLU A 88 1.49 21.88 -14.88
C GLU A 88 1.78 23.19 -14.14
N ARG A 89 2.36 23.15 -12.93
CA ARG A 89 2.66 24.36 -12.13
C ARG A 89 4.13 24.81 -12.15
N ILE A 90 4.91 24.30 -13.09
CA ILE A 90 6.25 24.81 -13.40
C ILE A 90 6.32 25.07 -14.90
N ARG A 91 5.69 26.16 -15.33
CA ARG A 91 6.06 26.93 -16.51
C ARG A 91 5.91 28.40 -16.16
#